data_AF-A0A0L6WTX7-F1
#
_entry.id   AF-A0A0L6WTX7-F1
#
_cell.length_a   1.000
_cell.length_b   1.000
_cell.length_c   1.000
_cell.angle_alpha   90.00
_cell.angle_beta   90.00
_cell.angle_gamma   90.00
#
_symmetry.space_group_name_H-M   'P 1'
#
loop_
_entity.id
_entity.type
_entity.pdbx_description
1 polymer ?
#
loop_
_entity_poly.entity_id
_entity_poly.type
_entity_poly.pdbx_seq_one_letter_code
_entity_poly.pdbx_strand_id
1 'polypeptide(L)'
;MTTCSHAICFLYLQDYRERYLKSFNEPSSSSSNGSVFEALNIAKTEEHATESIANIEKTRSKEMTESGGVNFSVSPKEVGSPASLSLVLPPAYVHLSSSSDSSPAFTTTLKSHDPDPHGFRRECSRIIATFLSPGSPKELALDAIMRDAMIRNISLSCHPDVFLSAYEEVYSFLERCSLPRFLLAASTNINLPKQLYWYTMGMLNMLLGILLALLLITLVPTPPEANRAWRIFPILIFVVGGGQFYAAWRGSCTTIWRRGATQLRVWEMKEMDTEAEVFVEGVLNQDRDLPQNAIALQEKSQPTKVNVAAIAPFAIEAQQTRLGGASLSSDTVSSYATTPGAATPAHNFRRPPIFGPETVVIDPRIKAVHRQLVMEVHRFGVYLLLISSAIVLSVPSRLHSRS
;
A
#
# COMPACT_ATOMS: atom_id res chain seq x y z
N MET A 1 -6.88 4.18 12.54
CA MET A 1 -6.64 3.22 13.65
C MET A 1 -7.77 2.22 13.81
N THR A 2 -9.04 2.65 13.84
CA THR A 2 -10.20 1.74 14.00
C THR A 2 -10.22 0.57 13.02
N THR A 3 -9.99 0.78 11.73
CA THR A 3 -10.01 -0.30 10.71
C THR A 3 -8.99 -1.41 10.96
N CYS A 4 -7.81 -1.09 11.50
CA CYS A 4 -6.77 -2.07 11.82
C CYS A 4 -7.20 -2.93 13.02
N SER A 5 -7.80 -2.33 14.05
CA SER A 5 -8.33 -3.06 15.21
C SER A 5 -9.41 -4.08 14.82
N HIS A 6 -10.27 -3.73 13.86
CA HIS A 6 -11.32 -4.60 13.33
C HIS A 6 -10.73 -5.82 12.61
N ALA A 7 -9.73 -5.61 11.74
CA ALA A 7 -9.07 -6.70 11.01
C ALA A 7 -8.31 -7.65 11.96
N ILE A 8 -7.58 -7.10 12.94
CA ILE A 8 -6.86 -7.91 13.94
C ILE A 8 -7.85 -8.73 14.77
N CYS A 9 -8.94 -8.11 15.24
CA CYS A 9 -9.96 -8.83 16.01
C CYS A 9 -10.61 -9.95 15.17
N PHE A 10 -10.92 -9.68 13.90
CA PHE A 10 -11.48 -10.68 13.00
C PHE A 10 -10.58 -11.93 12.87
N LEU A 11 -9.29 -11.73 12.57
CA LEU A 11 -8.32 -12.83 12.46
C LEU A 11 -8.17 -13.57 13.79
N TYR A 12 -8.13 -12.83 14.90
CA TYR A 12 -8.04 -13.40 16.23
C TYR A 12 -9.25 -14.29 16.56
N LEU A 13 -10.46 -13.84 16.24
CA LEU A 13 -11.70 -14.59 16.49
C LEU A 13 -11.78 -15.86 15.64
N GLN A 14 -11.27 -15.83 14.40
CA GLN A 14 -11.17 -17.02 13.56
C GLN A 14 -10.21 -18.05 14.17
N ASP A 15 -8.99 -17.63 14.49
CA ASP A 15 -7.98 -18.49 15.12
C ASP A 15 -8.47 -19.05 16.48
N TYR A 16 -9.10 -18.21 17.30
CA TYR A 16 -9.71 -18.62 18.56
C TYR A 16 -10.76 -19.72 18.35
N ARG A 17 -11.68 -19.54 17.39
CA ARG A 17 -12.73 -20.52 17.08
C ARG A 17 -12.13 -21.83 16.59
N GLU A 18 -11.14 -21.79 15.72
CA GLU A 18 -10.46 -22.99 15.22
C GLU A 18 -9.78 -23.77 16.35
N ARG A 19 -9.03 -23.08 17.22
CA ARG A 19 -8.38 -23.70 18.39
C ARG A 19 -9.39 -24.29 19.36
N TYR A 20 -10.50 -23.59 19.60
CA TYR A 20 -11.59 -24.09 20.45
C TYR A 20 -12.22 -25.35 19.85
N LEU A 21 -12.65 -25.33 18.60
CA LEU A 21 -13.28 -26.50 17.98
C LEU A 21 -12.32 -27.69 17.90
N LYS A 22 -11.03 -27.44 17.69
CA LYS A 22 -10.00 -28.48 17.68
C LYS A 22 -9.83 -29.15 19.05
N SER A 23 -9.95 -28.40 20.16
CA SER A 23 -9.80 -28.99 21.50
C SER A 23 -10.95 -29.93 21.88
N PHE A 24 -12.15 -29.72 21.32
CA PHE A 24 -13.30 -30.61 21.52
C PHE A 24 -13.37 -31.75 20.51
N ASN A 25 -12.74 -31.59 19.34
CA ASN A 25 -12.67 -32.61 18.29
C ASN A 25 -11.44 -33.51 18.40
N GLU A 26 -10.69 -33.49 19.51
CA GLU A 26 -9.67 -34.52 19.73
C GLU A 26 -10.36 -35.89 19.72
N PRO A 27 -9.99 -36.79 18.80
CA PRO A 27 -10.85 -37.89 18.40
C PRO A 27 -10.95 -38.94 19.51
N SER A 28 -12.11 -38.96 20.16
CA SER A 28 -12.82 -40.23 20.37
C SER A 28 -13.35 -40.70 19.00
N SER A 29 -12.46 -41.19 18.13
CA SER A 29 -12.72 -41.89 16.86
C SER A 29 -13.99 -41.53 16.03
N SER A 30 -13.77 -41.03 14.81
CA SER A 30 -14.62 -41.10 13.61
C SER A 30 -15.88 -40.21 13.53
N SER A 31 -15.78 -39.12 12.75
CA SER A 31 -16.75 -38.77 11.69
C SER A 31 -16.33 -37.44 11.05
N SER A 32 -15.84 -37.48 9.81
CA SER A 32 -15.47 -36.30 9.03
C SER A 32 -16.69 -35.68 8.36
N ASN A 33 -17.29 -34.67 8.98
CA ASN A 33 -18.18 -33.75 8.28
C ASN A 33 -17.51 -32.37 8.27
N GLY A 34 -17.01 -31.98 7.09
CA GLY A 34 -16.39 -30.68 6.85
C GLY A 34 -17.37 -29.54 7.14
N SER A 35 -16.85 -28.50 7.78
CA SER A 35 -17.55 -27.28 8.19
C SER A 35 -18.21 -26.57 7.00
N VAL A 36 -19.54 -26.67 6.92
CA VAL A 36 -20.41 -25.94 5.96
C VAL A 36 -20.23 -24.41 6.03
N PHE A 37 -19.68 -23.90 7.13
CA PHE A 37 -19.51 -22.47 7.36
C PHE A 37 -18.35 -21.86 6.56
N GLU A 38 -17.32 -22.64 6.23
CA GLU A 38 -16.11 -22.11 5.59
C GLU A 38 -16.31 -21.88 4.08
N ALA A 39 -17.01 -22.80 3.41
CA ALA A 39 -17.34 -22.65 1.99
C ALA A 39 -18.38 -21.54 1.73
N LEU A 40 -19.32 -21.32 2.65
CA LEU A 40 -20.37 -20.30 2.49
C LEU A 40 -19.82 -18.87 2.60
N ASN A 41 -18.79 -18.66 3.42
CA ASN A 41 -18.17 -17.35 3.60
C ASN A 41 -17.30 -16.94 2.41
N ILE A 42 -16.56 -17.85 1.79
CA ILE A 42 -15.68 -17.52 0.66
C ILE A 42 -16.50 -17.05 -0.55
N ALA A 43 -17.59 -17.76 -0.89
CA ALA A 43 -18.43 -17.42 -2.03
C ALA A 43 -19.12 -16.04 -1.86
N LYS A 44 -19.65 -15.77 -0.65
CA LYS A 44 -20.25 -14.45 -0.34
C LYS A 44 -19.23 -13.32 -0.38
N THR A 45 -18.02 -13.56 0.12
CA THR A 45 -16.93 -12.57 0.06
C THR A 45 -16.55 -12.22 -1.38
N GLU A 46 -16.58 -13.19 -2.29
CA GLU A 46 -16.29 -12.96 -3.71
C GLU A 46 -17.38 -12.13 -4.40
N GLU A 47 -18.65 -12.49 -4.17
CA GLU A 47 -19.80 -11.75 -4.70
C GLU A 47 -19.77 -10.28 -4.23
N HIS A 48 -19.64 -10.04 -2.93
CA HIS A 48 -19.58 -8.69 -2.39
C HIS A 48 -18.34 -7.90 -2.79
N ALA A 49 -17.19 -8.57 -3.02
CA ALA A 49 -16.02 -7.89 -3.56
C ALA A 49 -16.28 -7.37 -4.98
N THR A 50 -16.96 -8.14 -5.83
CA THR A 50 -17.34 -7.68 -7.17
C THR A 50 -18.35 -6.54 -7.13
N GLU A 51 -19.33 -6.60 -6.23
CA GLU A 51 -20.31 -5.53 -6.01
C GLU A 51 -19.63 -4.25 -5.48
N SER A 52 -18.68 -4.38 -4.57
CA SER A 52 -17.89 -3.27 -4.03
C SER A 52 -17.06 -2.58 -5.12
N ILE A 53 -16.43 -3.35 -6.02
CA ILE A 53 -15.72 -2.81 -7.19
C ILE A 53 -16.68 -2.00 -8.08
N ALA A 54 -17.87 -2.54 -8.39
CA ALA A 54 -18.88 -1.82 -9.17
C ALA A 54 -19.37 -0.53 -8.48
N ASN A 55 -19.55 -0.56 -7.16
CA ASN A 55 -19.94 0.60 -6.35
C ASN A 55 -18.84 1.67 -6.29
N ILE A 56 -17.58 1.27 -6.26
CA ILE A 56 -16.43 2.18 -6.35
C ILE A 56 -16.43 2.92 -7.68
N GLU A 57 -16.64 2.20 -8.79
CA GLU A 57 -16.74 2.82 -10.12
C GLU A 57 -17.88 3.85 -10.17
N LYS A 58 -19.05 3.48 -9.64
CA LYS A 58 -20.21 4.37 -9.57
C LYS A 58 -19.94 5.62 -8.73
N THR A 59 -19.30 5.47 -7.58
CA THR A 59 -18.95 6.59 -6.70
C THR A 59 -17.94 7.52 -7.37
N ARG A 60 -16.94 6.96 -8.05
CA ARG A 60 -15.92 7.72 -8.77
C ARG A 60 -16.48 8.47 -9.98
N SER A 61 -17.41 7.86 -10.73
CA SER A 61 -18.14 8.54 -11.80
C SER A 61 -18.96 9.72 -11.26
N LYS A 62 -19.59 9.56 -10.09
CA LYS A 62 -20.35 10.63 -9.44
C LYS A 62 -19.46 11.81 -9.05
N GLU A 63 -18.30 11.55 -8.44
CA GLU A 63 -17.32 12.60 -8.12
C GLU A 63 -16.80 13.34 -9.37
N MET A 64 -16.56 12.63 -10.48
CA MET A 64 -16.18 13.28 -11.75
C MET A 64 -17.28 14.20 -12.31
N THR A 65 -18.56 13.90 -12.05
CA THR A 65 -19.67 14.71 -12.54
C THR A 65 -19.94 15.92 -11.64
N GLU A 66 -19.75 15.77 -10.33
CA GLU A 66 -19.94 16.85 -9.35
C GLU A 66 -18.72 17.79 -9.23
N SER A 67 -17.50 17.31 -9.47
CA SER A 67 -16.27 18.12 -9.38
C SER A 67 -16.03 19.02 -10.61
N GLY A 68 -16.88 18.96 -11.64
CA GLY A 68 -16.79 19.80 -12.84
C GLY A 68 -17.14 21.29 -12.64
N GLY A 69 -17.50 21.71 -11.41
CA GLY A 69 -17.99 23.06 -11.09
C GLY A 69 -17.14 23.88 -10.10
N VAL A 70 -15.87 23.55 -9.88
CA VAL A 70 -15.03 24.31 -8.93
C VAL A 70 -14.32 25.47 -9.63
N ASN A 71 -14.90 26.67 -9.53
CA ASN A 71 -14.24 27.93 -9.82
C ASN A 71 -13.03 28.10 -8.88
N PHE A 72 -11.82 28.01 -9.41
CA PHE A 72 -10.57 28.26 -8.69
C PHE A 72 -10.36 29.78 -8.54
N SER A 73 -11.03 30.39 -7.55
CA SER A 73 -10.68 31.74 -7.09
C SER A 73 -9.69 31.61 -5.93
N VAL A 74 -8.40 31.75 -6.24
CA VAL A 74 -7.33 31.80 -5.22
C VAL A 74 -7.15 33.27 -4.84
N SER A 75 -7.52 33.61 -3.62
CA SER A 75 -7.07 34.83 -2.94
C SER A 75 -5.92 34.47 -2.01
N PRO A 76 -4.74 35.12 -2.09
CA PRO A 76 -3.59 34.76 -1.28
C PRO A 76 -3.58 35.57 0.02
N LYS A 77 -3.80 34.93 1.17
CA LYS A 77 -3.30 35.44 2.45
C LYS A 77 -2.87 34.34 3.42
N GLU A 78 -1.65 34.55 3.89
CA GLU A 78 -1.02 34.17 5.16
C GLU A 78 -0.62 32.72 5.45
N VAL A 79 0.68 32.62 5.72
CA VAL A 79 1.46 31.47 6.15
C VAL A 79 1.24 31.26 7.64
N GLY A 80 0.75 30.07 8.01
CA GLY A 80 0.66 29.60 9.40
C GLY A 80 0.77 28.07 9.46
N SER A 81 1.54 27.59 10.45
CA SER A 81 1.98 26.20 10.75
C SER A 81 0.99 25.04 10.53
N PRO A 82 1.49 23.79 10.36
CA PRO A 82 0.66 22.64 10.02
C PRO A 82 -0.05 22.06 11.25
N ALA A 83 -1.36 22.28 11.34
CA ALA A 83 -2.24 21.55 12.24
C ALA A 83 -2.81 20.31 11.53
N SER A 84 -2.71 19.18 12.22
CA SER A 84 -3.35 17.89 11.96
C SER A 84 -4.83 18.01 11.56
N LEU A 85 -5.21 17.40 10.45
CA LEU A 85 -6.61 17.26 10.03
C LEU A 85 -7.34 16.25 10.92
N SER A 86 -7.98 16.74 11.97
CA SER A 86 -8.97 16.01 12.76
C SER A 86 -10.30 15.98 12.00
N LEU A 87 -10.80 14.78 11.76
CA LEU A 87 -12.15 14.54 11.23
C LEU A 87 -13.18 15.03 12.26
N VAL A 88 -13.88 16.11 11.95
CA VAL A 88 -14.98 16.66 12.76
C VAL A 88 -16.23 15.81 12.52
N LEU A 89 -16.65 15.06 13.53
CA LEU A 89 -18.01 14.52 13.64
C LEU A 89 -18.95 15.60 14.21
N PRO A 90 -20.26 15.60 13.87
CA PRO A 90 -21.21 16.61 14.32
C PRO A 90 -21.51 16.51 15.83
N PRO A 91 -21.76 17.64 16.53
CA PRO A 91 -22.01 17.64 17.96
C PRO A 91 -23.50 17.46 18.25
N ALA A 92 -23.89 16.29 18.77
CA ALA A 92 -25.17 16.14 19.45
C ALA A 92 -25.10 14.96 20.43
N TYR A 93 -24.41 15.14 21.55
CA TYR A 93 -24.79 14.46 22.79
C TYR A 93 -24.69 15.43 23.95
N VAL A 94 -25.85 15.63 24.57
CA VAL A 94 -26.10 16.45 25.74
C VAL A 94 -25.27 15.89 26.91
N HIS A 95 -24.44 16.75 27.51
CA HIS A 95 -23.84 16.49 28.81
C HIS A 95 -24.96 16.38 29.86
N LEU A 96 -25.27 15.16 30.30
CA LEU A 96 -25.83 14.95 31.63
C LEU A 96 -24.67 14.82 32.62
N SER A 97 -24.53 15.83 33.46
CA SER A 97 -23.66 15.82 34.63
C SER A 97 -24.15 14.77 35.62
N SER A 98 -23.48 13.61 35.65
CA SER A 98 -23.62 12.65 36.75
C SER A 98 -22.56 12.95 37.80
N SER A 99 -23.06 13.32 38.96
CA SER A 99 -22.37 13.38 40.24
C SER A 99 -21.44 12.20 40.48
N SER A 100 -20.30 12.52 41.08
CA SER A 100 -19.43 11.65 41.85
C SER A 100 -20.24 10.75 42.78
N ASP A 101 -20.26 9.46 42.50
CA ASP A 101 -20.49 8.44 43.51
C ASP A 101 -19.64 7.22 43.21
N SER A 102 -19.00 6.75 44.28
CA SER A 102 -18.16 5.57 44.44
C SER A 102 -18.25 4.49 43.35
N SER A 103 -17.13 4.19 42.70
CA SER A 103 -16.91 2.94 41.97
C SER A 103 -17.08 1.75 42.91
N PRO A 104 -18.04 0.83 42.68
CA PRO A 104 -17.94 -0.48 43.29
C PRO A 104 -16.85 -1.24 42.54
N ALA A 105 -15.78 -1.59 43.26
CA ALA A 105 -14.86 -2.62 42.81
C ALA A 105 -15.69 -3.88 42.56
N PHE A 106 -15.90 -4.22 41.28
CA PHE A 106 -16.59 -5.43 40.85
C PHE A 106 -15.65 -6.62 41.05
N THR A 107 -15.44 -6.98 42.32
CA THR A 107 -14.74 -8.19 42.73
C THR A 107 -15.75 -9.34 42.76
N THR A 108 -16.28 -9.71 41.59
CA THR A 108 -17.14 -10.88 41.49
C THR A 108 -16.25 -12.11 41.47
N THR A 109 -15.98 -12.64 42.65
CA THR A 109 -15.44 -13.99 42.88
C THR A 109 -16.49 -15.03 42.47
N LEU A 110 -16.73 -15.12 41.15
CA LEU A 110 -17.44 -16.25 40.54
C LEU A 110 -16.51 -17.46 40.60
N LYS A 111 -16.77 -18.36 41.55
CA LYS A 111 -16.25 -19.74 41.52
C LYS A 111 -16.79 -20.40 40.24
N SER A 112 -16.02 -20.35 39.15
CA SER A 112 -16.31 -21.10 37.94
C SER A 112 -16.09 -22.60 38.23
N HIS A 113 -17.17 -23.38 38.21
CA HIS A 113 -17.15 -24.82 38.44
C HIS A 113 -16.88 -25.62 37.15
N ASP A 114 -16.46 -24.98 36.06
CA ASP A 114 -15.87 -25.69 34.93
C ASP A 114 -14.35 -25.62 35.03
N PRO A 115 -13.64 -26.77 35.09
CA PRO A 115 -12.21 -26.76 34.86
C PRO A 115 -11.99 -26.23 33.45
N ASP A 116 -11.38 -25.05 33.31
CA ASP A 116 -10.96 -24.49 32.02
C ASP A 116 -9.77 -25.32 31.51
N PRO A 117 -9.98 -26.40 30.73
CA PRO A 117 -8.95 -27.42 30.51
C PRO A 117 -7.84 -26.88 29.60
N HIS A 118 -8.08 -25.75 28.93
CA HIS A 118 -7.25 -25.23 27.85
C HIS A 118 -6.87 -23.74 28.02
N GLY A 119 -7.30 -23.06 29.09
CA GLY A 119 -6.93 -21.67 29.37
C GLY A 119 -7.69 -20.63 28.54
N PHE A 120 -8.83 -20.99 27.93
CA PHE A 120 -9.62 -20.09 27.09
C PHE A 120 -10.24 -18.94 27.89
N ARG A 121 -10.43 -19.09 29.20
CA ARG A 121 -10.92 -18.02 30.08
C ARG A 121 -9.97 -16.83 30.09
N ARG A 122 -8.67 -17.11 30.23
CA ARG A 122 -7.61 -16.09 30.23
C ARG A 122 -7.57 -15.36 28.90
N GLU A 123 -7.78 -16.10 27.82
CA GLU A 123 -7.86 -15.56 26.47
C GLU A 123 -9.07 -14.62 26.29
N CYS A 124 -10.25 -15.07 26.72
CA CYS A 124 -11.46 -14.25 26.73
C CYS A 124 -11.29 -12.95 27.54
N SER A 125 -10.64 -13.02 28.71
CA SER A 125 -10.32 -11.82 29.51
C SER A 125 -9.40 -10.86 28.76
N ARG A 126 -8.44 -11.36 27.97
CA ARG A 126 -7.59 -10.51 27.10
C ARG A 126 -8.39 -9.87 25.98
N ILE A 127 -9.32 -10.60 25.36
CA ILE A 127 -10.21 -10.06 24.32
C ILE A 127 -11.02 -8.90 24.91
N ILE A 128 -11.61 -9.09 26.10
CA ILE A 128 -12.34 -8.03 26.78
C ILE A 128 -11.44 -6.81 26.99
N ALA A 129 -10.29 -6.99 27.62
CA ALA A 129 -9.38 -5.89 27.94
C ALA A 129 -8.84 -5.14 26.70
N THR A 130 -8.66 -5.85 25.59
CA THR A 130 -8.00 -5.32 24.38
C THR A 130 -8.99 -4.67 23.42
N PHE A 131 -10.16 -5.29 23.22
CA PHE A 131 -11.09 -4.95 22.14
C PHE A 131 -12.47 -4.46 22.64
N LEU A 132 -12.91 -4.88 23.83
CA LEU A 132 -14.25 -4.58 24.35
C LEU A 132 -14.24 -3.56 25.50
N SER A 133 -13.10 -3.30 26.13
CA SER A 133 -13.01 -2.30 27.19
C SER A 133 -13.08 -0.89 26.59
N PRO A 134 -14.00 -0.03 27.09
CA PRO A 134 -14.07 1.37 26.67
C PRO A 134 -12.74 2.08 26.90
N GLY A 135 -12.26 2.82 25.90
CA GLY A 135 -10.98 3.51 25.92
C GLY A 135 -9.75 2.61 25.71
N SER A 136 -9.94 1.32 25.42
CA SER A 136 -8.83 0.44 25.04
C SER A 136 -8.20 0.91 23.71
N PRO A 137 -6.87 0.77 23.53
CA PRO A 137 -6.20 1.26 22.31
C PRO A 137 -6.67 0.54 21.04
N LYS A 138 -7.28 -0.64 21.18
CA LYS A 138 -7.86 -1.44 20.10
C LYS A 138 -9.37 -1.61 20.25
N GLU A 139 -10.04 -0.68 20.94
CA GLU A 139 -11.50 -0.70 21.11
C GLU A 139 -12.21 -0.85 19.75
N LEU A 140 -13.13 -1.81 19.69
CA LEU A 140 -13.99 -2.00 18.52
C LEU A 140 -15.14 -1.00 18.52
N ALA A 141 -15.53 -0.57 17.33
CA ALA A 141 -16.67 0.34 17.14
C ALA A 141 -17.99 -0.44 17.17
N LEU A 142 -18.25 -1.13 18.28
CA LEU A 142 -19.48 -1.88 18.51
C LEU A 142 -20.51 -1.04 19.24
N ASP A 143 -21.79 -1.36 19.02
CA ASP A 143 -22.86 -0.80 19.84
C ASP A 143 -22.68 -1.16 21.33
N ALA A 144 -22.98 -0.21 22.22
CA ALA A 144 -22.75 -0.37 23.66
C ALA A 144 -23.56 -1.54 24.23
N ILE A 145 -24.80 -1.75 23.76
CA ILE A 145 -25.66 -2.84 24.23
C ILE A 145 -25.08 -4.18 23.80
N MET A 146 -24.64 -4.28 22.54
CA MET A 146 -24.00 -5.49 22.01
C MET A 146 -22.73 -5.83 22.80
N ARG A 147 -21.89 -4.82 23.07
CA ARG A 147 -20.65 -4.97 23.83
C ARG A 147 -20.91 -5.44 25.26
N ASP A 148 -21.85 -4.83 25.97
CA ASP A 148 -22.18 -5.20 27.36
C ASP A 148 -22.83 -6.60 27.44
N ALA A 149 -23.68 -6.95 26.48
CA ALA A 149 -24.24 -8.29 26.35
C ALA A 149 -23.14 -9.34 26.12
N MET A 150 -22.17 -9.04 25.26
CA MET A 150 -21.02 -9.89 24.99
C MET A 150 -20.14 -10.08 26.22
N ILE A 151 -19.77 -9.00 26.92
CA ILE A 151 -19.00 -9.07 28.17
C ILE A 151 -19.71 -9.96 29.20
N ARG A 152 -21.04 -9.83 29.32
CA ARG A 152 -21.85 -10.65 30.21
C ARG A 152 -21.85 -12.13 29.78
N ASN A 153 -22.00 -12.42 28.49
CA ASN A 153 -21.99 -13.80 27.99
C ASN A 153 -20.60 -14.45 28.11
N ILE A 154 -19.52 -13.70 27.93
CA ILE A 154 -18.14 -14.16 28.15
C ILE A 154 -17.89 -14.45 29.64
N SER A 155 -18.57 -13.73 30.53
CA SER A 155 -18.52 -13.99 31.97
C SER A 155 -19.21 -15.32 32.35
N LEU A 156 -20.06 -15.86 31.49
CA LEU A 156 -20.80 -17.10 31.72
C LEU A 156 -20.24 -18.30 30.93
N SER A 157 -19.74 -18.07 29.72
CA SER A 157 -19.21 -19.14 28.86
C SER A 157 -18.02 -18.65 28.04
N CYS A 158 -17.14 -19.58 27.67
CA CYS A 158 -16.04 -19.33 26.73
C CYS A 158 -16.29 -20.02 25.39
N HIS A 159 -17.56 -20.14 24.98
CA HIS A 159 -17.90 -20.71 23.68
C HIS A 159 -17.70 -19.64 22.58
N PRO A 160 -17.13 -19.99 21.41
CA PRO A 160 -16.85 -19.04 20.33
C PRO A 160 -18.09 -18.32 19.80
N ASP A 161 -19.26 -18.95 19.86
CA ASP A 161 -20.53 -18.35 19.40
C ASP A 161 -20.93 -17.10 20.18
N VAL A 162 -20.37 -16.91 21.39
CA VAL A 162 -20.56 -15.65 22.14
C VAL A 162 -20.02 -14.45 21.37
N PHE A 163 -19.02 -14.64 20.51
CA PHE A 163 -18.43 -13.59 19.67
C PHE A 163 -19.14 -13.41 18.33
N LEU A 164 -20.12 -14.25 17.99
CA LEU A 164 -20.73 -14.28 16.65
C LEU A 164 -21.32 -12.91 16.24
N SER A 165 -22.04 -12.24 17.14
CA SER A 165 -22.64 -10.94 16.83
C SER A 165 -21.59 -9.84 16.58
N ALA A 166 -20.50 -9.82 17.35
CA ALA A 166 -19.41 -8.86 17.09
C ALA A 166 -18.67 -9.22 15.81
N TYR A 167 -18.48 -10.52 15.54
CA TYR A 167 -17.85 -10.99 14.31
C TYR A 167 -18.62 -10.52 13.07
N GLU A 168 -19.95 -10.69 13.05
CA GLU A 168 -20.80 -10.26 11.94
C GLU A 168 -20.75 -8.74 11.72
N GLU A 169 -20.79 -7.97 12.81
CA GLU A 169 -20.71 -6.50 12.74
C GLU A 169 -19.34 -6.03 12.24
N VAL A 170 -18.26 -6.60 12.79
CA VAL A 170 -16.89 -6.31 12.38
C VAL A 170 -16.65 -6.71 10.93
N TYR A 171 -17.14 -7.87 10.50
CA TYR A 171 -17.05 -8.34 9.12
C TYR A 171 -17.81 -7.41 8.17
N SER A 172 -19.06 -7.07 8.48
CA SER A 172 -19.88 -6.11 7.72
C SER A 172 -19.19 -4.75 7.60
N PHE A 173 -18.57 -4.25 8.68
CA PHE A 173 -17.80 -3.01 8.66
C PHE A 173 -16.54 -3.11 7.79
N LEU A 174 -15.79 -4.22 7.89
CA LEU A 174 -14.61 -4.45 7.06
C LEU A 174 -14.99 -4.49 5.58
N GLU A 175 -16.05 -5.22 5.23
CA GLU A 175 -16.52 -5.40 3.86
C GLU A 175 -17.07 -4.10 3.26
N ARG A 176 -17.93 -3.38 3.99
CA ARG A 176 -18.63 -2.19 3.47
C ARG A 176 -17.80 -0.91 3.55
N CYS A 177 -16.89 -0.80 4.52
CA CYS A 177 -16.17 0.45 4.77
C CYS A 177 -14.67 0.32 4.48
N SER A 178 -14.02 -0.72 5.02
CA SER A 178 -12.55 -0.80 5.01
C SER A 178 -12.02 -1.32 3.68
N LEU A 179 -12.61 -2.39 3.16
CA LEU A 179 -12.26 -3.03 1.90
C LEU A 179 -12.34 -2.07 0.71
N PRO A 180 -13.44 -1.32 0.46
CA PRO A 180 -13.49 -0.42 -0.68
C PRO A 180 -12.45 0.69 -0.59
N ARG A 181 -12.21 1.24 0.61
CA ARG A 181 -11.16 2.24 0.84
C ARG A 181 -9.77 1.67 0.62
N PHE A 182 -9.53 0.44 1.07
CA PHE A 182 -8.29 -0.29 0.82
C PHE A 182 -8.07 -0.51 -0.68
N LEU A 183 -9.08 -1.00 -1.41
CA LEU A 183 -9.00 -1.21 -2.86
C LEU A 183 -8.78 0.10 -3.61
N LEU A 184 -9.43 1.19 -3.20
CA LEU A 184 -9.19 2.52 -3.74
C LEU A 184 -7.74 2.96 -3.53
N ALA A 185 -7.20 2.80 -2.32
CA ALA A 185 -5.80 3.08 -2.05
C ALA A 185 -4.90 2.19 -2.93
N ALA A 186 -5.09 0.87 -2.88
CA ALA A 186 -4.37 -0.18 -3.62
C ALA A 186 -4.42 -0.02 -5.16
N SER A 187 -5.43 0.68 -5.68
CA SER A 187 -5.53 0.97 -7.12
C SER A 187 -4.40 1.87 -7.63
N THR A 188 -3.80 2.67 -6.75
CA THR A 188 -2.64 3.50 -7.08
C THR A 188 -1.34 2.71 -6.92
N ASN A 189 -0.44 2.79 -7.90
CA ASN A 189 0.83 2.04 -7.91
C ASN A 189 2.08 2.94 -7.75
N ILE A 190 1.89 4.26 -7.58
CA ILE A 190 2.96 5.25 -7.39
C ILE A 190 2.71 6.14 -6.16
N ASN A 191 3.79 6.61 -5.55
CA ASN A 191 3.73 7.65 -4.51
C ASN A 191 3.63 9.06 -5.11
N LEU A 192 3.20 10.02 -4.29
CA LEU A 192 3.03 11.43 -4.66
C LEU A 192 4.25 12.06 -5.35
N PRO A 193 5.51 11.87 -4.90
CA PRO A 193 6.67 12.46 -5.60
C PRO A 193 6.84 11.93 -7.03
N LYS A 194 6.59 10.64 -7.26
CA LYS A 194 6.63 10.02 -8.59
C LYS A 194 5.46 10.48 -9.45
N GLN A 195 4.30 10.67 -8.84
CA GLN A 195 3.11 11.23 -9.49
C GLN A 195 3.37 12.67 -9.97
N LEU A 196 3.95 13.53 -9.13
CA LEU A 196 4.36 14.89 -9.50
C LEU A 196 5.37 14.90 -10.64
N TYR A 197 6.35 14.01 -10.62
CA TYR A 197 7.30 13.84 -11.73
C TYR A 197 6.58 13.49 -13.06
N TRP A 198 5.61 12.58 -13.03
CA TRP A 198 4.87 12.23 -14.25
C TRP A 198 3.92 13.34 -14.71
N TYR A 199 3.35 14.13 -13.78
CA TYR A 199 2.59 15.32 -14.13
C TYR A 199 3.44 16.36 -14.86
N THR A 200 4.64 16.66 -14.36
CA THR A 200 5.53 17.64 -15.00
C THR A 200 6.00 17.15 -16.36
N MET A 201 6.40 15.88 -16.48
CA MET A 201 6.80 15.29 -17.76
C MET A 201 5.65 15.27 -18.79
N GLY A 202 4.45 14.88 -18.36
CA GLY A 202 3.26 14.89 -19.22
C GLY A 202 2.92 16.29 -19.71
N MET A 203 2.93 17.27 -18.82
CA MET A 203 2.69 18.68 -19.15
C MET A 203 3.73 19.24 -20.12
N LEU A 204 5.03 18.99 -19.89
CA LEU A 204 6.10 19.43 -20.79
C LEU A 204 5.95 18.82 -22.19
N ASN A 205 5.63 17.53 -22.28
CA ASN A 205 5.39 16.86 -23.56
C ASN A 205 4.16 17.42 -24.30
N MET A 206 3.07 17.71 -23.58
CA MET A 206 1.90 18.35 -24.19
C MET A 206 2.24 19.74 -24.73
N LEU A 207 2.95 20.57 -23.95
CA LEU A 207 3.37 21.91 -24.39
C LEU A 207 4.30 21.84 -25.62
N LEU A 208 5.24 20.90 -25.63
CA LEU A 208 6.12 20.66 -26.77
C LEU A 208 5.34 20.24 -28.03
N GLY A 209 4.36 19.34 -27.88
CA GLY A 209 3.48 18.92 -28.97
C GLY A 209 2.66 20.08 -29.54
N ILE A 210 2.11 20.95 -28.68
CA ILE A 210 1.39 22.16 -29.09
C ILE A 210 2.32 23.12 -29.84
N LEU A 211 3.51 23.39 -29.30
CA LEU A 211 4.50 24.28 -29.92
C LEU A 211 4.89 23.77 -31.31
N LEU A 212 5.23 22.48 -31.44
CA LEU A 212 5.58 21.86 -32.72
C LEU A 212 4.41 21.87 -33.71
N ALA A 213 3.16 21.68 -33.26
CA ALA A 213 1.99 21.80 -34.10
C ALA A 213 1.83 23.22 -34.66
N LEU A 214 1.97 24.24 -33.82
CA LEU A 214 1.93 25.64 -34.24
C LEU A 214 3.04 25.97 -35.24
N LEU A 215 4.27 25.51 -34.99
CA LEU A 215 5.40 25.69 -35.90
C LEU A 215 5.15 25.02 -37.25
N LEU A 216 4.67 23.77 -37.28
CA LEU A 216 4.38 23.07 -38.53
C LEU A 216 3.18 23.64 -39.28
N ILE A 217 2.18 24.19 -38.57
CA ILE A 217 1.04 24.87 -39.21
C ILE A 217 1.50 26.19 -39.86
N THR A 218 2.45 26.90 -39.24
CA THR A 218 2.87 28.25 -39.67
C THR A 218 4.02 28.24 -40.66
N LEU A 219 4.97 27.30 -40.55
CA LEU A 219 6.22 27.30 -41.33
C LEU A 219 6.21 26.35 -42.51
N VAL A 220 5.40 25.28 -42.51
CA VAL A 220 5.39 24.30 -43.61
C VAL A 220 4.64 24.89 -44.82
N PRO A 221 5.29 24.99 -46.00
CA PRO A 221 4.65 25.48 -47.22
C PRO A 221 3.42 24.67 -47.60
N THR A 222 2.50 25.31 -48.32
CA THR A 222 1.28 24.63 -48.79
C THR A 222 1.55 23.79 -50.03
N PRO A 223 0.74 22.75 -50.29
CA PRO A 223 0.79 22.00 -51.54
C PRO A 223 0.77 22.96 -52.75
N PRO A 224 1.55 22.67 -53.81
CA PRO A 224 2.13 21.35 -54.13
C PRO A 224 3.43 20.97 -53.40
N GLU A 225 4.08 21.88 -52.67
CA GLU A 225 5.45 21.68 -52.18
C GLU A 225 5.56 20.73 -50.97
N ALA A 226 4.53 20.62 -50.13
CA ALA A 226 4.56 19.74 -48.96
C ALA A 226 3.20 19.11 -48.61
N ASN A 227 3.23 17.87 -48.14
CA ASN A 227 2.06 17.12 -47.70
C ASN A 227 1.53 17.64 -46.35
N ARG A 228 0.22 17.91 -46.24
CA ARG A 228 -0.41 18.33 -44.97
C ARG A 228 -0.28 17.30 -43.84
N ALA A 229 -0.02 16.04 -44.17
CA ALA A 229 0.16 14.94 -43.23
C ALA A 229 1.31 15.15 -42.23
N TRP A 230 2.31 15.98 -42.56
CA TRP A 230 3.41 16.32 -41.63
C TRP A 230 2.92 16.96 -40.31
N ARG A 231 1.71 17.52 -40.30
CA ARG A 231 1.10 18.08 -39.09
C ARG A 231 0.67 17.03 -38.06
N ILE A 232 0.67 15.75 -38.41
CA ILE A 232 0.28 14.66 -37.50
C ILE A 232 1.40 14.32 -36.50
N PHE A 233 2.67 14.56 -36.84
CA PHE A 233 3.80 14.18 -35.98
C PHE A 233 3.77 14.80 -34.57
N PRO A 234 3.49 16.10 -34.39
CA PRO A 234 3.36 16.71 -33.05
C PRO A 234 2.23 16.12 -32.22
N ILE A 235 1.19 15.58 -32.87
CA ILE A 235 0.04 14.98 -32.20
C ILE A 235 0.48 13.74 -31.44
N LEU A 236 1.44 12.96 -31.97
CA LEU A 236 1.98 11.80 -31.26
C LEU A 236 2.65 12.23 -29.94
N ILE A 237 3.44 13.30 -29.96
CA ILE A 237 4.09 13.85 -28.76
C ILE A 237 3.04 14.37 -27.77
N PHE A 238 2.04 15.09 -28.27
CA PHE A 238 0.94 15.61 -27.45
C PHE A 238 0.14 14.49 -26.77
N VAL A 239 -0.19 13.42 -27.51
CA VAL A 239 -0.95 12.26 -27.01
C VAL A 239 -0.14 11.47 -25.98
N VAL A 240 1.16 11.28 -26.20
CA VAL A 240 2.04 10.66 -25.20
C VAL A 240 2.07 11.49 -23.92
N GLY A 241 2.19 12.81 -24.02
CA GLY A 241 2.13 13.72 -22.87
C GLY A 241 0.78 13.66 -22.14
N GLY A 242 -0.33 13.67 -22.88
CA GLY A 242 -1.68 13.54 -22.32
C GLY A 242 -1.90 12.20 -21.64
N GLY A 243 -1.42 11.10 -22.23
CA GLY A 243 -1.46 9.77 -21.63
C GLY A 243 -0.66 9.69 -20.33
N GLN A 244 0.54 10.29 -20.28
CA GLN A 244 1.35 10.39 -19.05
C GLN A 244 0.64 11.21 -17.97
N PHE A 245 0.08 12.37 -18.34
CA PHE A 245 -0.66 13.23 -17.42
C PHE A 245 -1.89 12.52 -16.84
N TYR A 246 -2.66 11.83 -17.70
CA TYR A 246 -3.83 11.07 -17.29
C TYR A 246 -3.46 9.88 -16.41
N ALA A 247 -2.40 9.13 -16.76
CA ALA A 247 -1.89 8.04 -15.93
C ALA A 247 -1.45 8.54 -14.54
N ALA A 248 -0.73 9.67 -14.48
CA ALA A 248 -0.36 10.33 -13.23
C ALA A 248 -1.60 10.72 -12.42
N TRP A 249 -2.64 11.28 -13.06
CA TRP A 249 -3.91 11.58 -12.39
C TRP A 249 -4.59 10.34 -11.81
N ARG A 250 -4.54 9.21 -12.51
CA ARG A 250 -5.05 7.94 -11.99
C ARG A 250 -4.14 7.31 -10.93
N GLY A 251 -2.98 7.89 -10.63
CA GLY A 251 -2.00 7.33 -9.71
C GLY A 251 -1.38 6.03 -10.24
N SER A 252 -1.25 5.90 -11.56
CA SER A 252 -0.72 4.73 -12.24
C SER A 252 0.51 5.04 -13.07
N CYS A 253 1.53 4.20 -12.98
CA CYS A 253 2.71 4.17 -13.82
C CYS A 253 2.79 2.85 -14.57
N THR A 254 2.78 2.92 -15.91
CA THR A 254 2.82 1.76 -16.80
C THR A 254 4.12 0.96 -16.66
N THR A 255 5.25 1.60 -16.36
CA THR A 255 6.55 0.92 -16.14
C THR A 255 6.57 0.09 -14.85
N ILE A 256 5.92 0.58 -13.78
CA ILE A 256 5.76 -0.20 -12.54
C ILE A 256 4.77 -1.34 -12.77
N TRP A 257 3.63 -1.04 -13.39
CA TRP A 257 2.63 -2.05 -13.73
C TRP A 257 3.18 -3.17 -14.59
N ARG A 258 4.01 -2.86 -15.61
CA ARG A 258 4.64 -3.87 -16.48
C ARG A 258 5.50 -4.87 -15.71
N ARG A 259 6.05 -4.47 -14.56
CA ARG A 259 6.83 -5.33 -13.66
C ARG A 259 5.97 -6.08 -12.65
N GLY A 260 4.64 -5.90 -12.68
CA GLY A 260 3.73 -6.46 -11.68
C GLY A 260 3.96 -5.91 -10.28
N ALA A 261 4.59 -4.74 -10.17
CA ALA A 261 4.98 -4.15 -8.89
C ALA A 261 4.05 -3.00 -8.50
N THR A 262 4.14 -2.58 -7.24
CA THR A 262 3.60 -1.33 -6.71
C THR A 262 4.64 -0.67 -5.83
N GLN A 263 4.65 0.66 -5.80
CA GLN A 263 5.51 1.41 -4.90
C GLN A 263 4.96 1.35 -3.48
N LEU A 264 5.84 1.06 -2.50
CA LEU A 264 5.44 0.98 -1.10
C LEU A 264 5.08 2.37 -0.57
N ARG A 265 4.00 2.48 0.20
CA ARG A 265 3.54 3.76 0.74
C ARG A 265 4.27 4.13 2.02
N VAL A 266 4.22 5.41 2.38
CA VAL A 266 4.95 5.93 3.56
C VAL A 266 4.55 5.25 4.85
N TRP A 267 3.29 4.87 5.01
CA TRP A 267 2.85 4.14 6.20
C TRP A 267 3.27 2.67 6.18
N GLU A 268 3.30 2.02 5.01
CA GLU A 268 3.79 0.66 4.84
C GLU A 268 5.31 0.57 5.12
N MET A 269 6.06 1.65 4.87
CA MET A 269 7.49 1.71 5.21
C MET A 269 7.74 1.80 6.71
N LYS A 270 6.93 2.55 7.46
CA LYS A 270 7.10 2.69 8.92
C LYS A 270 6.91 1.38 9.67
N GLU A 271 5.96 0.55 9.22
CA GLU A 271 5.75 -0.78 9.80
C GLU A 271 6.99 -1.66 9.59
N MET A 272 7.57 -1.64 8.38
CA MET A 272 8.83 -2.34 8.10
C MET A 272 9.99 -1.84 8.96
N ASP A 273 10.10 -0.53 9.19
CA ASP A 273 11.16 0.04 10.03
C ASP A 273 11.01 -0.43 11.48
N THR A 274 9.79 -0.40 12.04
CA THR A 274 9.54 -0.91 13.41
C THR A 274 9.75 -2.42 13.53
N GLU A 275 9.36 -3.20 12.54
CA GLU A 275 9.61 -4.65 12.52
C GLU A 275 11.10 -4.96 12.39
N ALA A 276 11.82 -4.19 11.57
CA ALA A 276 13.27 -4.29 11.44
C ALA A 276 13.98 -3.91 12.75
N GLU A 277 13.52 -2.87 13.44
CA GLU A 277 14.03 -2.47 14.76
C GLU A 277 13.83 -3.59 15.79
N VAL A 278 12.64 -4.16 15.90
CA VAL A 278 12.34 -5.28 16.81
C VAL A 278 13.16 -6.51 16.46
N PHE A 279 13.34 -6.82 15.17
CA PHE A 279 14.19 -7.92 14.72
C PHE A 279 15.66 -7.70 15.11
N VAL A 280 16.20 -6.51 14.87
CA VAL A 280 17.58 -6.16 15.23
C VAL A 280 17.77 -6.25 16.75
N GLU A 281 16.82 -5.75 17.53
CA GLU A 281 16.85 -5.87 18.99
C GLU A 281 16.82 -7.33 19.45
N GLY A 282 16.00 -8.17 18.81
CA GLY A 282 15.98 -9.62 19.05
C GLY A 282 17.33 -10.30 18.78
N VAL A 283 17.98 -9.97 17.65
CA VAL A 283 19.31 -10.52 17.31
C VAL A 283 20.38 -10.06 18.29
N LEU A 284 20.40 -8.76 18.63
CA LEU A 284 21.37 -8.21 19.58
C LEU A 284 21.23 -8.78 21.00
N ASN A 285 20.00 -9.10 21.42
CA ASN A 285 19.74 -9.71 22.71
C ASN A 285 20.06 -11.21 22.71
N GLN A 286 19.91 -11.92 21.59
CA GLN A 286 20.27 -13.33 21.48
C GLN A 286 21.79 -13.56 21.67
N ASP A 287 22.64 -12.62 21.23
CA ASP A 287 24.09 -12.68 21.48
C ASP A 287 24.47 -12.40 22.95
N ARG A 288 23.59 -11.78 23.75
CA ARG A 288 23.84 -11.52 25.18
C ARG A 288 23.63 -12.76 26.06
N ASP A 289 22.83 -13.72 25.60
CA ASP A 289 22.52 -14.95 26.33
C ASP A 289 23.49 -16.11 26.02
N LEU A 290 24.48 -15.89 25.14
CA LEU A 290 25.59 -16.84 25.01
C LEU A 290 26.42 -16.82 26.30
N PRO A 291 26.55 -17.96 27.02
CA PRO A 291 27.23 -17.99 28.29
C PRO A 291 28.69 -17.57 28.12
N GLN A 292 29.06 -16.48 28.79
CA GLN A 292 30.42 -15.90 28.86
C GLN A 292 31.50 -16.88 29.34
N ASN A 293 31.11 -18.08 29.78
CA ASN A 293 32.01 -19.15 30.22
C ASN A 293 32.75 -19.86 29.07
N ALA A 294 32.45 -19.55 27.79
CA ALA A 294 33.15 -20.16 26.64
C ALA A 294 34.33 -19.33 26.09
N ILE A 295 34.55 -18.08 26.53
CA ILE A 295 35.59 -17.18 25.98
C ILE A 295 36.82 -17.04 26.91
N ALA A 296 36.85 -17.76 28.05
CA ALA A 296 37.99 -17.74 28.99
C ALA A 296 39.21 -18.60 28.58
N LEU A 297 39.30 -19.05 27.31
CA LEU A 297 40.42 -19.88 26.83
C LEU A 297 40.98 -19.40 25.48
N GLN A 298 41.24 -18.10 25.30
CA GLN A 298 42.22 -17.67 24.29
C GLN A 298 42.76 -16.25 24.48
N GLU A 299 43.24 -15.91 25.67
CA GLU A 299 44.08 -14.72 25.87
C GLU A 299 45.56 -15.11 25.86
N LYS A 300 46.13 -15.36 24.67
CA LYS A 300 47.59 -15.28 24.46
C LYS A 300 48.00 -15.21 23.00
N SER A 301 48.04 -14.01 22.40
CA SER A 301 49.07 -13.68 21.40
C SER A 301 49.15 -12.17 21.08
N GLN A 302 50.35 -11.65 21.30
CA GLN A 302 50.94 -10.33 21.03
C GLN A 302 50.49 -9.53 19.78
N PRO A 303 50.66 -8.19 19.82
CA PRO A 303 50.47 -7.32 18.67
C PRO A 303 51.70 -7.31 17.77
N THR A 304 51.55 -7.73 16.52
CA THR A 304 52.59 -7.57 15.49
C THR A 304 52.20 -6.37 14.63
N LYS A 305 53.06 -5.35 14.57
CA LYS A 305 52.89 -4.16 13.72
C LYS A 305 52.86 -4.58 12.24
N VAL A 306 51.73 -4.39 11.57
CA VAL A 306 51.61 -4.63 10.12
C VAL A 306 51.98 -3.34 9.38
N ASN A 307 52.95 -3.50 8.49
CA ASN A 307 53.51 -2.46 7.64
C ASN A 307 52.50 -2.09 6.53
N VAL A 308 51.94 -0.89 6.62
CA VAL A 308 50.84 -0.41 5.76
C VAL A 308 51.26 -0.22 4.29
N ALA A 309 52.56 -0.32 3.98
CA ALA A 309 53.09 -0.15 2.62
C ALA A 309 52.93 -1.37 1.68
N ALA A 310 52.40 -2.51 2.16
CA ALA A 310 52.10 -3.68 1.31
C ALA A 310 50.62 -3.73 0.84
N ILE A 311 49.81 -2.77 1.28
CA ILE A 311 48.38 -2.68 1.00
C ILE A 311 48.19 -1.69 -0.17
N ALA A 312 48.10 -2.22 -1.39
CA ALA A 312 47.83 -1.55 -2.66
C ALA A 312 49.04 -1.09 -3.52
N PRO A 313 49.70 -2.01 -4.25
CA PRO A 313 50.60 -1.63 -5.34
C PRO A 313 49.86 -1.13 -6.60
N PHE A 314 48.53 -1.13 -6.64
CA PHE A 314 47.72 -0.73 -7.81
C PHE A 314 47.29 0.75 -7.81
N ALA A 315 47.69 1.55 -6.81
CA ALA A 315 47.37 2.98 -6.77
C ALA A 315 48.31 3.86 -7.62
N ILE A 316 49.27 3.27 -8.35
CA ILE A 316 50.14 4.00 -9.29
C ILE A 316 50.10 3.30 -10.65
N GLU A 317 49.00 3.43 -11.39
CA GLU A 317 49.05 3.34 -12.86
C GLU A 317 47.81 3.98 -13.51
N ALA A 318 47.73 5.30 -13.39
CA ALA A 318 46.94 6.10 -14.30
C ALA A 318 47.88 6.71 -15.34
N GLN A 319 48.12 6.00 -16.46
CA GLN A 319 48.19 6.52 -17.83
C GLN A 319 48.73 5.48 -18.83
N GLN A 320 48.12 5.48 -20.02
CA GLN A 320 48.46 4.69 -21.23
C GLN A 320 47.94 3.24 -21.18
N THR A 321 47.00 2.79 -22.01
CA THR A 321 47.07 2.81 -23.48
C THR A 321 45.69 2.53 -24.10
N ARG A 322 45.50 3.09 -25.29
CA ARG A 322 44.32 3.01 -26.18
C ARG A 322 43.96 1.59 -26.66
N LEU A 323 42.75 1.53 -27.26
CA LEU A 323 42.29 0.72 -28.41
C LEU A 323 41.65 -0.66 -28.15
N GLY A 324 40.38 -0.76 -28.60
CA GLY A 324 39.91 -1.91 -29.37
C GLY A 324 38.69 -2.65 -28.82
N GLY A 325 37.67 -2.81 -29.66
CA GLY A 325 36.84 -4.02 -29.65
C GLY A 325 35.37 -3.86 -29.30
N ALA A 326 34.53 -3.93 -30.32
CA ALA A 326 33.08 -4.11 -30.22
C ALA A 326 32.68 -5.52 -29.74
N SER A 327 31.52 -5.66 -29.09
CA SER A 327 30.49 -6.65 -29.44
C SER A 327 29.29 -6.63 -28.47
N LEU A 328 28.12 -6.93 -29.03
CA LEU A 328 26.82 -7.15 -28.40
C LEU A 328 26.77 -8.44 -27.55
N SER A 329 25.95 -8.44 -26.49
CA SER A 329 24.98 -9.49 -26.05
C SER A 329 24.51 -9.13 -24.63
N SER A 330 23.23 -8.79 -24.40
CA SER A 330 22.06 -9.64 -24.13
C SER A 330 22.28 -10.79 -23.15
N ASP A 331 21.54 -10.69 -22.04
CA ASP A 331 21.10 -11.73 -21.11
C ASP A 331 22.14 -12.47 -20.26
N THR A 332 22.15 -12.21 -18.95
CA THR A 332 22.28 -13.30 -17.96
C THR A 332 21.69 -12.92 -16.60
N VAL A 333 20.70 -13.72 -16.19
CA VAL A 333 20.25 -13.94 -14.81
C VAL A 333 21.42 -14.55 -14.01
N SER A 334 21.78 -14.00 -12.84
CA SER A 334 22.77 -14.60 -11.92
C SER A 334 22.26 -14.41 -10.50
N SER A 335 21.57 -15.39 -9.90
CA SER A 335 22.08 -16.58 -9.19
C SER A 335 23.00 -16.23 -8.01
N TYR A 336 22.43 -16.37 -6.82
CA TYR A 336 23.13 -16.42 -5.55
C TYR A 336 23.87 -17.76 -5.40
N ALA A 337 25.21 -17.74 -5.35
CA ALA A 337 26.01 -18.85 -4.85
C ALA A 337 27.38 -18.35 -4.32
N THR A 338 27.45 -18.25 -2.99
CA THR A 338 28.49 -18.71 -2.06
C THR A 338 29.99 -18.71 -2.44
N THR A 339 30.79 -17.90 -1.72
CA THR A 339 32.07 -18.32 -1.09
C THR A 339 32.33 -17.52 0.20
N PRO A 340 32.76 -18.14 1.32
CA PRO A 340 33.01 -17.46 2.59
C PRO A 340 34.48 -17.02 2.72
N GLY A 341 34.72 -15.72 2.57
CA GLY A 341 35.96 -15.06 3.00
C GLY A 341 35.57 -13.92 3.93
N ALA A 342 35.98 -14.02 5.19
CA ALA A 342 35.69 -13.05 6.26
C ALA A 342 36.39 -11.70 6.01
N ALA A 343 35.86 -10.93 5.06
CA ALA A 343 36.10 -9.50 4.96
C ALA A 343 34.96 -8.81 5.71
N THR A 344 35.31 -7.99 6.69
CA THR A 344 34.39 -7.06 7.36
C THR A 344 33.57 -6.33 6.29
N PRO A 345 32.22 -6.45 6.29
CA PRO A 345 31.40 -5.85 5.25
C PRO A 345 31.54 -4.34 5.38
N ALA A 346 32.30 -3.74 4.46
CA ALA A 346 32.24 -2.31 4.25
C ALA A 346 30.80 -1.98 3.88
N HIS A 347 30.05 -1.43 4.83
CA HIS A 347 28.70 -0.96 4.65
C HIS A 347 28.74 0.19 3.63
N ASN A 348 28.65 -0.16 2.36
CA ASN A 348 28.41 0.79 1.30
C ASN A 348 27.02 1.37 1.55
N PHE A 349 26.98 2.58 2.10
CA PHE A 349 25.75 3.35 2.27
C PHE A 349 25.15 3.65 0.89
N ARG A 350 24.37 2.70 0.38
CA ARG A 350 23.60 2.87 -0.85
C ARG A 350 22.55 3.92 -0.56
N ARG A 351 22.61 5.06 -1.26
CA ARG A 351 21.57 6.09 -1.14
C ARG A 351 20.21 5.43 -1.39
N PRO A 352 19.25 5.59 -0.46
CA PRO A 352 17.93 5.01 -0.64
C PRO A 352 17.34 5.53 -1.96
N PRO A 353 16.65 4.68 -2.73
CA PRO A 353 16.04 5.10 -3.98
C PRO A 353 15.09 6.29 -3.70
N ILE A 354 15.18 7.32 -4.54
CA ILE A 354 14.36 8.56 -4.43
C ILE A 354 12.85 8.23 -4.41
N PHE A 355 12.46 7.12 -5.03
CA PHE A 355 11.08 6.66 -5.11
C PHE A 355 10.77 5.51 -4.13
N GLY A 356 11.57 5.27 -3.10
CA GLY A 356 11.30 4.18 -2.15
C GLY A 356 11.33 2.78 -2.77
N PRO A 357 11.07 1.73 -1.96
CA PRO A 357 11.07 0.35 -2.42
C PRO A 357 9.80 0.02 -3.23
N GLU A 358 9.91 -1.02 -4.05
CA GLU A 358 8.81 -1.58 -4.83
C GLU A 358 8.52 -3.01 -4.33
N THR A 359 7.24 -3.37 -4.23
CA THR A 359 6.80 -4.73 -3.88
C THR A 359 5.98 -5.33 -5.00
N VAL A 360 6.05 -6.66 -5.16
CA VAL A 360 5.27 -7.38 -6.18
C VAL A 360 3.83 -7.48 -5.71
N VAL A 361 2.89 -7.11 -6.57
CA VAL A 361 1.47 -7.29 -6.31
C VAL A 361 1.17 -8.79 -6.43
N ILE A 362 0.80 -9.44 -5.33
CA ILE A 362 0.47 -10.86 -5.33
C ILE A 362 -1.01 -11.06 -5.69
N ASP A 363 -1.89 -10.22 -5.14
CA ASP A 363 -3.35 -10.34 -5.24
C ASP A 363 -3.86 -10.20 -6.70
N PRO A 364 -4.58 -11.21 -7.24
CA PRO A 364 -5.15 -11.17 -8.58
C PRO A 364 -6.22 -10.06 -8.77
N ARG A 365 -6.95 -9.68 -7.71
CA ARG A 365 -7.98 -8.63 -7.77
C ARG A 365 -7.35 -7.27 -8.01
N ILE A 366 -6.26 -6.96 -7.30
CA ILE A 366 -5.50 -5.72 -7.50
C ILE A 366 -4.91 -5.68 -8.91
N LYS A 367 -4.38 -6.82 -9.40
CA LYS A 367 -3.89 -6.93 -10.79
C LYS A 367 -4.98 -6.63 -11.82
N ALA A 368 -6.21 -7.13 -11.60
CA ALA A 368 -7.33 -6.86 -12.49
C ALA A 368 -7.67 -5.37 -12.53
N VAL A 369 -7.72 -4.70 -11.37
CA VAL A 369 -7.92 -3.24 -11.28
C VAL A 369 -6.82 -2.47 -12.02
N HIS A 370 -5.55 -2.83 -11.82
CA HIS A 370 -4.45 -2.17 -12.54
C HIS A 370 -4.54 -2.39 -14.06
N ARG A 371 -4.91 -3.60 -14.52
CA ARG A 371 -5.13 -3.88 -15.94
C ARG A 371 -6.24 -3.01 -16.52
N GLN A 372 -7.34 -2.84 -15.79
CA GLN A 372 -8.44 -1.96 -16.20
C GLN A 372 -7.99 -0.50 -16.31
N LEU A 373 -7.25 0.01 -15.32
CA LEU A 373 -6.68 1.36 -15.37
C LEU A 373 -5.77 1.56 -16.59
N VAL A 374 -4.96 0.57 -16.94
CA VAL A 374 -4.11 0.65 -18.14
C VAL A 374 -4.96 0.69 -19.41
N MET A 375 -6.04 -0.09 -19.49
CA MET A 375 -6.97 -0.03 -20.62
C MET A 375 -7.66 1.34 -20.72
N GLU A 376 -8.04 1.95 -19.59
CA GLU A 376 -8.60 3.31 -19.55
C GLU A 376 -7.61 4.34 -20.10
N VAL A 377 -6.34 4.28 -19.69
CA VAL A 377 -5.29 5.17 -20.19
C VAL A 377 -5.10 5.02 -21.70
N HIS A 378 -5.15 3.80 -22.22
CA HIS A 378 -5.06 3.56 -23.68
C HIS A 378 -6.27 4.12 -24.42
N ARG A 379 -7.49 3.88 -23.92
CA ARG A 379 -8.72 4.44 -24.51
C ARG A 379 -8.67 5.97 -24.54
N PHE A 380 -8.26 6.59 -23.42
CA PHE A 380 -8.06 8.04 -23.34
C PHE A 380 -7.07 8.53 -24.40
N GLY A 381 -5.91 7.87 -24.55
CA GLY A 381 -4.93 8.20 -25.58
C GLY A 381 -5.48 8.12 -27.01
N VAL A 382 -6.28 7.09 -27.32
CA VAL A 382 -6.94 6.95 -28.64
C VAL A 382 -7.94 8.08 -28.89
N TYR A 383 -8.79 8.41 -27.91
CA TYR A 383 -9.73 9.52 -28.05
C TYR A 383 -9.01 10.86 -28.25
N LEU A 384 -7.97 11.11 -27.46
CA LEU A 384 -7.15 12.32 -27.57
C LEU A 384 -6.49 12.42 -28.95
N LEU A 385 -5.95 11.31 -29.47
CA LEU A 385 -5.35 11.24 -30.80
C LEU A 385 -6.36 11.60 -31.91
N LEU A 386 -7.55 11.00 -31.87
CA LEU A 386 -8.60 11.25 -32.88
C LEU A 386 -9.06 12.72 -32.86
N ILE A 387 -9.35 13.26 -31.67
CA ILE A 387 -9.80 14.64 -31.49
C ILE A 387 -8.72 15.62 -31.95
N SER A 388 -7.48 15.47 -31.47
CA SER A 388 -6.38 16.37 -31.86
C SER A 388 -6.06 16.28 -33.35
N SER A 389 -6.15 15.10 -33.95
CA SER A 389 -5.98 14.92 -35.41
C SER A 389 -7.05 15.64 -36.20
N ALA A 390 -8.31 15.52 -35.81
CA ALA A 390 -9.40 16.24 -36.46
C ALA A 390 -9.20 17.76 -36.38
N ILE A 391 -8.81 18.29 -35.21
CA ILE A 391 -8.54 19.72 -35.01
C ILE A 391 -7.41 20.20 -35.93
N VAL A 392 -6.25 19.53 -35.88
CA VAL A 392 -5.05 19.97 -36.62
C VAL A 392 -5.23 19.87 -38.14
N LEU A 393 -5.95 18.84 -38.62
CA LEU A 393 -6.25 18.69 -40.05
C LEU A 393 -7.31 19.67 -40.55
N SER A 394 -8.22 20.12 -39.68
CA SER A 394 -9.27 21.10 -40.02
C SER A 394 -8.74 22.52 -40.18
N VAL A 395 -7.56 22.85 -39.62
CA VAL A 395 -6.98 24.19 -39.74
C VAL A 395 -6.57 24.45 -41.21
N PRO A 396 -7.24 25.38 -41.92
CA PRO A 396 -6.85 25.71 -43.27
C PRO A 396 -5.44 26.30 -43.25
N SER A 397 -4.58 25.81 -44.13
CA SER A 397 -3.31 26.49 -44.37
C SER A 397 -3.58 27.90 -44.89
N ARG A 398 -2.71 28.86 -44.55
CA ARG A 398 -2.75 30.21 -45.13
C ARG A 398 -2.70 30.07 -46.65
N LEU A 399 -3.84 30.20 -47.31
CA LEU A 399 -3.93 30.32 -48.76
C LEU A 399 -3.11 31.57 -49.11
N HIS A 400 -2.14 31.40 -50.02
CA HIS A 400 -1.41 32.53 -50.60
C HIS A 400 -2.44 33.47 -51.25
N SER A 401 -2.92 34.47 -50.51
CA SER A 401 -3.70 35.59 -51.03
C SER A 401 -2.77 36.53 -51.81
N ARG A 402 -2.15 35.99 -52.86
CA ARG A 402 -1.43 36.72 -53.90
C ARG A 402 -1.83 36.13 -55.25
N SER A 403 -3.04 36.51 -55.68
CA SER A 403 -3.39 36.62 -57.09
C SER A 403 -3.61 38.09 -57.38
#